data_AF-A0A9D7WEQ6-F1
#
_entry.id   AF-A0A9D7WEQ6-F1
#
_cell.length_a   1.000
_cell.length_b   1.000
_cell.length_c   1.000
_cell.angle_alpha   90.00
_cell.angle_beta   90.00
_cell.angle_gamma   90.00
#
_symmetry.space_group_name_H-M   'P 1'
#
loop_
_entity.id
_entity.type
_entity.pdbx_description
1 polymer ?
#
loop_
_entity_poly.entity_id
_entity_poly.type
_entity_poly.pdbx_seq_one_letter_code
_entity_poly.pdbx_strand_id
1 'polypeptide(L)'
;MNLKLYVFTGLLCCFGTIEAQNDSDQYRNILGDWKGLDKLAVGGLAINGFHLLIHADTFNISGWNSEGVMYMNKTFTGSREFPSSFDYKISGDSLFMRITFSAAGYKVGDVFKFGYLLNKNQLALTRDGLRYRFKRIN
;
A
#
# COMPACT_ATOMS: atom_id res chain seq x y z
N MET A 1 4.22 -2.63 67.46
CA MET A 1 3.43 -2.23 66.26
C MET A 1 4.43 -1.65 65.26
N ASN A 2 4.95 -2.39 64.28
CA ASN A 2 4.36 -2.69 62.95
C ASN A 2 3.85 -1.40 62.27
N LEU A 3 4.32 -0.93 61.11
CA LEU A 3 4.72 -1.64 59.88
C LEU A 3 5.71 -0.77 59.05
N LYS A 4 6.66 -1.40 58.33
CA LYS A 4 7.39 -0.79 57.20
C LYS A 4 6.47 -0.67 55.98
N LEU A 5 6.65 0.35 55.14
CA LEU A 5 6.27 0.29 53.72
C LEU A 5 7.27 1.06 52.84
N TYR A 6 7.97 0.30 51.99
CA TYR A 6 8.72 0.77 50.81
C TYR A 6 7.93 0.31 49.58
N VAL A 7 7.60 1.21 48.63
CA VAL A 7 7.41 0.94 47.18
C VAL A 7 7.51 2.30 46.46
N PHE A 8 8.62 2.64 45.78
CA PHE A 8 8.93 2.46 44.35
C PHE A 8 8.02 3.19 43.33
N THR A 9 8.71 3.84 42.38
CA THR A 9 8.32 4.27 41.03
C THR A 9 7.22 5.33 40.85
N GLY A 10 7.67 6.54 40.53
CA GLY A 10 6.93 7.50 39.70
C GLY A 10 7.62 7.68 38.35
N LEU A 11 7.69 6.62 37.53
CA LEU A 11 8.02 6.75 36.11
C LEU A 11 6.73 7.12 35.39
N LEU A 12 6.41 8.42 35.34
CA LEU A 12 5.22 8.90 34.62
C LEU A 12 5.56 9.07 33.13
N CYS A 13 5.35 7.98 32.39
CA CYS A 13 4.75 7.95 31.06
C CYS A 13 5.23 8.98 30.02
N CYS A 14 6.46 8.84 29.52
CA CYS A 14 6.85 9.40 28.21
C CYS A 14 6.68 8.37 27.09
N PHE A 15 5.49 7.78 26.90
CA PHE A 15 5.24 6.92 25.76
C PHE A 15 3.80 7.07 25.30
N GLY A 16 3.61 7.61 24.10
CA GLY A 16 2.31 7.53 23.44
C GLY A 16 1.92 8.69 22.52
N THR A 17 2.82 9.24 21.71
CA THR A 17 2.39 10.05 20.54
C THR A 17 3.33 9.97 19.32
N ILE A 18 4.49 9.33 19.42
CA ILE A 18 5.48 9.36 18.32
C ILE A 18 5.18 8.30 17.23
N GLU A 19 4.54 7.18 17.57
CA GLU A 19 4.37 6.05 16.62
C GLU A 19 3.20 6.21 15.65
N ALA A 20 2.07 6.78 16.09
CA ALA A 20 0.87 6.91 15.25
C ALA A 20 1.03 7.95 14.11
N GLN A 21 1.86 8.97 14.32
CA GLN A 21 2.06 10.05 13.35
C GLN A 21 2.93 9.57 12.17
N ASN A 22 3.97 8.79 12.47
CA ASN A 22 4.92 8.25 11.49
C ASN A 22 4.25 7.27 10.51
N ASP A 23 3.37 6.41 11.04
CA ASP A 23 2.57 5.48 10.25
C ASP A 23 1.64 6.25 9.30
N SER A 24 0.90 7.24 9.80
CA SER A 24 -0.04 8.05 8.99
C SER A 24 0.64 8.77 7.81
N ASP A 25 1.86 9.27 8.01
CA ASP A 25 2.64 9.94 6.98
C ASP A 25 3.20 8.94 5.97
N GLN A 26 3.65 7.76 6.41
CA GLN A 26 4.07 6.68 5.52
C GLN A 26 2.92 6.20 4.62
N TYR A 27 1.70 6.06 5.17
CA TYR A 27 0.50 5.70 4.40
C TYR A 27 0.18 6.74 3.33
N ARG A 28 0.25 8.04 3.64
CA ARG A 28 0.03 9.10 2.64
C ARG A 28 1.04 9.04 1.48
N ASN A 29 2.27 8.64 1.77
CA ASN A 29 3.36 8.65 0.80
C ASN A 29 3.30 7.48 -0.20
N ILE A 30 2.55 6.41 0.05
CA ILE A 30 2.35 5.34 -0.95
C ILE A 30 1.13 5.60 -1.84
N LEU A 31 0.22 6.51 -1.47
CA LEU A 31 -0.99 6.81 -2.24
C LEU A 31 -0.67 7.63 -3.49
N GLY A 32 -1.47 7.47 -4.56
CA GLY A 32 -1.27 8.14 -5.84
C GLY A 32 -0.89 7.20 -6.98
N ASP A 33 -0.33 7.79 -8.04
CA ASP A 33 -0.16 7.14 -9.34
C ASP A 33 1.29 6.68 -9.57
N TRP A 34 1.44 5.37 -9.80
CA TRP A 34 2.72 4.68 -9.87
C TRP A 34 2.93 4.03 -11.23
N LYS A 35 3.90 4.55 -11.98
CA LYS A 35 4.31 3.99 -13.26
C LYS A 35 5.45 2.99 -13.09
N GLY A 36 5.25 1.78 -13.58
CA GLY A 36 6.27 0.74 -13.62
C GLY A 36 7.48 1.18 -14.42
N LEU A 37 8.65 1.04 -13.82
CA LEU A 37 9.95 1.00 -14.49
C LEU A 37 10.28 -0.44 -14.89
N ASP A 38 9.85 -1.39 -14.06
CA ASP A 38 9.90 -2.82 -14.35
C ASP A 38 8.47 -3.32 -14.63
N LYS A 39 8.33 -4.38 -15.45
CA LYS A 39 7.03 -5.00 -15.71
C LYS A 39 6.62 -5.82 -14.50
N LEU A 40 5.51 -5.45 -13.85
CA LEU A 40 4.91 -6.27 -12.82
C LEU A 40 4.11 -7.38 -13.49
N ALA A 41 4.72 -8.56 -13.63
CA ALA A 41 4.03 -9.75 -14.09
C ALA A 41 3.30 -10.39 -12.90
N VAL A 42 1.99 -10.26 -12.88
CA VAL A 42 1.14 -11.02 -11.97
C VAL A 42 0.23 -11.88 -12.84
N GLY A 43 0.03 -13.15 -12.50
CA GLY A 43 -0.92 -14.04 -13.22
C GLY A 43 -0.74 -14.15 -14.74
N GLY A 44 0.46 -13.89 -15.26
CA GLY A 44 0.78 -14.03 -16.69
C GLY A 44 0.66 -12.76 -17.54
N LEU A 45 0.16 -11.64 -17.01
CA LEU A 45 0.11 -10.36 -17.72
C LEU A 45 1.02 -9.30 -17.09
N ALA A 46 1.67 -8.53 -17.95
CA ALA A 46 2.56 -7.44 -17.56
C ALA A 46 1.78 -6.15 -17.30
N ILE A 47 1.69 -5.77 -16.03
CA ILE A 47 1.14 -4.49 -15.60
C ILE A 47 2.22 -3.41 -15.70
N ASN A 48 1.88 -2.27 -16.30
CA ASN A 48 2.79 -1.14 -16.50
C ASN A 48 2.64 -0.05 -15.43
N GLY A 49 1.67 -0.18 -14.53
CA GLY A 49 1.49 0.71 -13.39
C GLY A 49 0.15 0.51 -12.70
N PHE A 50 -0.05 1.25 -11.63
CA PHE A 50 -1.30 1.25 -10.88
C PHE A 50 -1.51 2.58 -10.16
N HIS A 51 -2.75 2.83 -9.78
CA HIS A 51 -3.17 3.98 -8.98
C HIS A 51 -3.88 3.46 -7.72
N LEU A 52 -3.46 3.95 -6.55
CA LEU A 52 -4.21 3.82 -5.30
C LEU A 52 -5.05 5.08 -5.10
N LEU A 53 -6.37 4.98 -5.34
CA LEU A 53 -7.30 6.10 -5.18
C LEU A 53 -7.63 6.30 -3.70
N ILE A 54 -7.67 7.56 -3.26
CA ILE A 54 -8.18 7.94 -1.95
C ILE A 54 -9.54 8.57 -2.14
N HIS A 55 -10.54 8.04 -1.46
CA HIS A 55 -11.80 8.73 -1.23
C HIS A 55 -11.74 9.38 0.14
N ALA A 56 -11.93 10.71 0.18
CA ALA A 56 -11.78 11.51 1.39
C ALA A 56 -12.64 11.00 2.56
N ASP A 57 -13.79 10.39 2.24
CA ASP A 57 -14.79 10.01 3.23
C ASP A 57 -14.73 8.52 3.62
N THR A 58 -13.93 7.71 2.91
CA THR A 58 -13.90 6.24 3.11
C THR A 58 -12.50 5.67 3.34
N PHE A 59 -11.47 6.53 3.40
CA PHE A 59 -10.10 6.08 3.66
C PHE A 59 -9.96 5.47 5.06
N ASN A 60 -9.48 4.22 5.11
CA ASN A 60 -9.25 3.47 6.32
C ASN A 60 -7.79 3.01 6.40
N ILE A 61 -7.04 3.64 7.30
CA ILE A 61 -5.63 3.34 7.57
C ILE A 61 -5.42 1.91 8.08
N SER A 62 -6.38 1.37 8.83
CA SER A 62 -6.28 0.03 9.44
C SER A 62 -6.94 -1.08 8.61
N GLY A 63 -7.60 -0.72 7.52
CA GLY A 63 -8.56 -1.57 6.82
C GLY A 63 -8.36 -1.65 5.32
N TRP A 64 -9.36 -2.22 4.66
CA TRP A 64 -9.45 -2.23 3.20
C TRP A 64 -9.98 -0.90 2.71
N ASN A 65 -9.34 -0.40 1.66
CA ASN A 65 -9.72 0.78 0.90
C ASN A 65 -10.13 0.31 -0.49
N SER A 66 -11.18 0.91 -1.05
CA SER A 66 -11.67 0.54 -2.37
C SER A 66 -10.96 1.33 -3.47
N GLU A 67 -11.09 0.85 -4.71
CA GLU A 67 -10.74 1.56 -5.95
C GLU A 67 -9.24 1.75 -6.23
N GLY A 68 -8.43 0.73 -5.99
CA GLY A 68 -7.17 0.59 -6.72
C GLY A 68 -7.43 0.21 -8.19
N VAL A 69 -6.66 0.76 -9.13
CA VAL A 69 -6.72 0.36 -10.55
C VAL A 69 -5.33 0.05 -11.11
N MET A 70 -5.20 -1.07 -11.82
CA MET A 70 -4.00 -1.42 -12.58
C MET A 70 -4.18 -0.93 -14.01
N TYR A 71 -3.10 -0.52 -14.69
CA TYR A 71 -3.15 -0.17 -16.11
C TYR A 71 -2.04 -0.84 -16.93
N MET A 72 -2.38 -1.29 -18.15
CA MET A 72 -1.44 -1.95 -19.06
C MET A 72 -0.73 -0.96 -19.97
N ASN A 73 -1.39 0.10 -20.43
CA ASN A 73 -0.78 1.09 -21.30
C ASN A 73 -1.46 2.45 -21.13
N LYS A 74 -0.71 3.50 -21.44
CA LYS A 74 -1.27 4.81 -21.76
C LYS A 74 -1.31 4.87 -23.28
N THR A 75 -2.50 4.92 -23.88
CA THR A 75 -2.65 5.09 -25.33
C THR A 75 -2.06 6.44 -25.75
N PHE A 76 -1.76 6.60 -27.04
CA PHE A 76 -1.23 7.85 -27.60
C PHE A 76 -2.14 9.06 -27.33
N THR A 77 -3.44 8.81 -27.14
CA THR A 77 -4.47 9.80 -26.79
C THR A 77 -4.58 10.10 -25.29
N GLY A 78 -3.75 9.46 -24.46
CA GLY A 78 -3.76 9.62 -23.00
C GLY A 78 -4.73 8.71 -22.25
N SER A 79 -5.56 7.93 -22.95
CA SER A 79 -6.46 6.94 -22.34
C SER A 79 -5.65 5.83 -21.67
N ARG A 80 -6.11 5.34 -20.52
CA ARG A 80 -5.48 4.21 -19.84
C ARG A 80 -6.35 2.97 -20.02
N GLU A 81 -5.73 1.88 -20.45
CA GLU A 81 -6.39 0.57 -20.42
C GLU A 81 -6.24 -0.01 -19.02
N PHE A 82 -7.36 -0.10 -18.31
CA PHE A 82 -7.43 -0.64 -16.96
C PHE A 82 -7.85 -2.11 -16.99
N PRO A 83 -6.92 -3.08 -17.07
CA PRO A 83 -7.26 -4.49 -17.11
C PRO A 83 -7.90 -4.99 -15.81
N SER A 84 -7.73 -4.28 -14.68
CA SER A 84 -8.16 -4.77 -13.38
C SER A 84 -8.33 -3.64 -12.37
N SER A 85 -9.31 -3.82 -11.49
CA SER A 85 -9.45 -3.04 -10.26
C SER A 85 -9.26 -3.93 -9.04
N PHE A 86 -8.92 -3.30 -7.92
CA PHE A 86 -8.66 -4.00 -6.67
C PHE A 86 -9.02 -3.13 -5.46
N ASP A 87 -9.35 -3.78 -4.35
CA ASP A 87 -9.28 -3.15 -3.04
C ASP A 87 -7.85 -3.25 -2.51
N TYR A 88 -7.41 -2.29 -1.71
CA TYR A 88 -6.07 -2.31 -1.14
C TYR A 88 -6.06 -2.14 0.37
N LYS A 89 -5.08 -2.75 1.01
CA LYS A 89 -4.78 -2.57 2.43
C LYS A 89 -3.29 -2.40 2.59
N ILE A 90 -2.87 -1.45 3.40
CA ILE A 90 -1.46 -1.28 3.77
C ILE A 90 -1.35 -1.68 5.25
N SER A 91 -0.36 -2.49 5.60
CA SER A 91 -0.17 -2.95 6.98
C SER A 91 1.30 -3.26 7.21
N GLY A 92 1.93 -2.47 8.08
CA GLY A 92 3.39 -2.45 8.21
C GLY A 92 4.04 -2.23 6.85
N ASP A 93 5.06 -3.03 6.52
CA ASP A 93 5.79 -2.94 5.24
C ASP A 93 5.14 -3.74 4.10
N SER A 94 3.84 -4.03 4.20
CA SER A 94 3.11 -4.83 3.20
C SER A 94 1.96 -4.05 2.56
N LEU A 95 1.86 -4.19 1.24
CA LEU A 95 0.72 -3.75 0.42
C LEU A 95 -0.05 -4.98 -0.05
N PHE A 96 -1.32 -5.03 0.27
CA PHE A 96 -2.26 -6.06 -0.15
C PHE A 96 -3.16 -5.50 -1.24
N MET A 97 -3.37 -6.26 -2.31
CA MET A 97 -4.29 -5.92 -3.41
C MET A 97 -5.25 -7.08 -3.61
N ARG A 98 -6.54 -6.87 -3.33
CA ARG A 98 -7.61 -7.85 -3.54
C ARG A 98 -8.36 -7.53 -4.83
N ILE A 99 -8.32 -8.43 -5.80
CA ILE A 99 -8.95 -8.21 -7.11
C ILE A 99 -10.47 -8.10 -6.96
N THR A 100 -11.04 -7.01 -7.48
CA THR A 100 -12.50 -6.78 -7.53
C THR A 100 -13.05 -6.91 -8.93
N PHE A 101 -12.23 -6.65 -9.95
CA PHE A 101 -12.54 -6.88 -11.35
C PHE A 101 -11.26 -7.24 -12.11
N SER A 102 -11.39 -8.10 -13.12
CA SER A 102 -10.27 -8.53 -13.95
C SER A 102 -10.71 -8.89 -15.37
N ALA A 103 -10.18 -8.15 -16.34
CA ALA A 103 -10.04 -8.54 -17.74
C ALA A 103 -8.66 -9.16 -18.04
N ALA A 104 -7.78 -9.23 -17.04
CA ALA A 104 -6.43 -9.76 -17.13
C ALA A 104 -6.32 -11.27 -16.79
N GLY A 105 -7.45 -11.94 -16.52
CA GLY A 105 -7.45 -13.37 -16.17
C GLY A 105 -7.18 -13.68 -14.70
N TYR A 106 -6.99 -12.68 -13.83
CA TYR A 106 -7.06 -12.87 -12.38
C TYR A 106 -8.44 -13.31 -11.92
N LYS A 107 -8.51 -14.09 -10.84
CA LYS A 107 -9.78 -14.40 -10.20
C LYS A 107 -10.18 -13.25 -9.28
N VAL A 108 -11.45 -12.84 -9.37
CA VAL A 108 -12.03 -11.91 -8.40
C VAL A 108 -11.93 -12.53 -7.02
N GLY A 109 -11.45 -11.77 -6.04
CA GLY A 109 -11.17 -12.21 -4.69
C GLY A 109 -9.71 -12.62 -4.43
N ASP A 110 -8.88 -12.81 -5.47
CA ASP A 110 -7.45 -13.10 -5.28
C ASP A 110 -6.77 -11.95 -4.53
N VAL A 111 -5.96 -12.29 -3.53
CA VAL A 111 -5.20 -11.31 -2.75
C VAL A 111 -3.72 -11.45 -3.07
N PHE A 112 -3.15 -10.41 -3.66
CA PHE A 112 -1.72 -10.29 -3.86
C PHE A 112 -1.10 -9.53 -2.69
N LYS A 113 -0.13 -10.16 -2.03
CA LYS A 113 0.69 -9.54 -0.99
C LYS A 113 2.03 -9.15 -1.58
N PHE A 114 2.40 -7.89 -1.38
CA PHE A 114 3.71 -7.36 -1.72
C PHE A 114 4.37 -6.82 -0.45
N GLY A 115 5.66 -7.11 -0.26
CA GLY A 115 6.49 -6.21 0.55
C GLY A 115 6.69 -4.92 -0.22
N TYR A 116 6.86 -3.79 0.46
CA TYR A 116 7.20 -2.54 -0.22
C TYR A 116 8.33 -1.77 0.45
N LEU A 117 9.07 -1.05 -0.38
CA LEU A 117 10.04 -0.05 0.05
C LEU A 117 9.73 1.25 -0.68
N LEU A 118 9.59 2.33 0.10
CA LEU A 118 9.17 3.63 -0.41
C LEU A 118 10.24 4.68 -0.19
N ASN A 119 10.59 5.36 -1.28
CA ASN A 119 11.45 6.53 -1.31
C ASN A 119 10.65 7.68 -1.94
N LYS A 120 11.08 8.95 -1.77
CA LYS A 120 10.32 10.15 -2.22
C LYS A 120 9.62 10.01 -3.58
N ASN A 121 10.30 9.45 -4.58
CA ASN A 121 9.77 9.35 -5.96
C ASN A 121 9.70 7.92 -6.49
N GLN A 122 10.03 6.92 -5.66
CA GLN A 122 10.11 5.53 -6.09
C GLN A 122 9.45 4.60 -5.08
N LEU A 123 8.67 3.67 -5.61
CA LEU A 123 8.10 2.56 -4.87
C LEU A 123 8.69 1.28 -5.44
N ALA A 124 9.23 0.42 -4.59
CA ALA A 124 9.61 -0.93 -4.97
C ALA A 124 8.65 -1.92 -4.31
N LEU A 125 7.99 -2.75 -5.11
CA LEU A 125 7.20 -3.87 -4.64
C LEU A 125 8.03 -5.16 -4.74
N THR A 126 7.96 -6.00 -3.72
CA THR A 126 8.66 -7.28 -3.67
C THR A 126 7.69 -8.42 -3.45
N ARG A 127 7.85 -9.49 -4.22
CA ARG A 127 7.05 -10.71 -4.11
C ARG A 127 7.81 -11.87 -4.75
N ASP A 128 7.78 -13.03 -4.10
CA ASP A 128 8.36 -14.28 -4.64
C ASP A 128 9.83 -14.13 -5.07
N GLY A 129 10.61 -13.34 -4.32
CA GLY A 129 12.02 -13.04 -4.62
C GLY A 129 12.26 -12.02 -5.74
N LEU A 130 11.21 -11.55 -6.40
CA LEU A 130 11.27 -10.54 -7.46
C LEU A 130 11.05 -9.13 -6.90
N ARG A 131 11.65 -8.14 -7.54
CA ARG A 131 11.52 -6.71 -7.22
C ARG A 131 11.05 -5.94 -8.43
N TYR A 132 9.99 -5.16 -8.24
CA TYR A 132 9.35 -4.34 -9.26
C TYR A 132 9.40 -2.88 -8.85
N ARG A 133 10.06 -2.03 -9.64
CA ARG A 133 10.20 -0.60 -9.35
C ARG A 133 9.16 0.21 -10.09
N PHE A 134 8.67 1.22 -9.40
CA PHE A 134 7.71 2.18 -9.90
C PHE A 134 8.19 3.61 -9.60
N LYS A 135 7.88 4.54 -10.48
CA LYS A 135 8.10 5.98 -10.31
C LYS A 135 6.75 6.66 -10.13
N ARG A 136 6.67 7.60 -9.19
CA ARG A 136 5.49 8.47 -9.03
C ARG A 136 5.34 9.38 -10.25
N ILE A 137 4.12 9.48 -10.79
CA ILE A 137 3.87 10.25 -12.02
C ILE A 137 2.82 11.35 -11.90
N ASN A 138 2.22 11.56 -10.73
CA ASN A 138 1.54 12.78 -10.28
C ASN A 138 1.27 12.68 -8.77
#